data_AF-A0A352LN19-F1
#
_entry.id   AF-A0A352LN19-F1
#
_cell.length_a   1.000
_cell.length_b   1.000
_cell.length_c   1.000
_cell.angle_alpha   90.00
_cell.angle_beta   90.00
_cell.angle_gamma   90.00
#
_symmetry.space_group_name_H-M   'P 1'
#
loop_
_entity.id
_entity.type
_entity.pdbx_description
1 polymer ?
#
loop_
_entity_poly.entity_id
_entity_poly.type
_entity_poly.pdbx_seq_one_letter_code
_entity_poly.pdbx_strand_id
1 'polypeptide(L)'
;MTELILERAERLELRAGAHHLPVTVLLGSQGLTEAVMKEIDRALNDHGLIKIHVPSDDREERVEMYHTIAEQLGAARIQMIGKMLVLYRPSEKAEAEKARAEELLRSAAARDPGAKGVGRAKKERAAEKKGAPRKAPAKKKLTGKHGQRVINPKSKKRRVTKKAALS
;
A
#
# COMPACT_ATOMS: atom_id res chain seq x y z
N MET A 1 -29.87 7.42 5.30
CA MET A 1 -29.63 7.75 3.88
C MET A 1 -29.60 6.42 3.12
N THR A 2 -29.53 6.42 1.80
CA THR A 2 -29.38 5.17 1.02
C THR A 2 -27.90 4.88 0.79
N GLU A 3 -27.50 3.61 0.82
CA GLU A 3 -26.13 3.20 0.47
C GLU A 3 -25.76 3.67 -0.95
N LEU A 4 -24.51 4.10 -1.12
CA LEU A 4 -23.97 4.46 -2.43
C LEU A 4 -23.58 3.21 -3.21
N ILE A 5 -24.16 3.03 -4.41
CA ILE A 5 -23.85 1.90 -5.29
C ILE A 5 -22.85 2.34 -6.36
N LEU A 6 -21.68 1.69 -6.39
CA LEU A 6 -20.63 1.95 -7.38
C LEU A 6 -20.60 0.90 -8.49
N GLU A 7 -20.16 1.33 -9.68
CA GLU A 7 -19.86 0.46 -10.83
C GLU A 7 -18.69 -0.49 -10.50
N ARG A 8 -18.61 -1.62 -11.21
CA ARG A 8 -17.64 -2.66 -10.94
C ARG A 8 -16.20 -2.20 -11.14
N ALA A 9 -15.91 -1.43 -12.19
CA ALA A 9 -14.57 -0.94 -12.48
C ALA A 9 -14.10 0.01 -11.37
N GLU A 10 -14.91 0.99 -11.01
CA GLU A 10 -14.59 1.94 -9.93
C GLU A 10 -14.35 1.22 -8.59
N ARG A 11 -15.18 0.21 -8.27
CA ARG A 11 -15.00 -0.59 -7.05
C ARG A 11 -13.67 -1.35 -7.04
N LEU A 12 -13.20 -1.82 -8.19
CA LEU A 12 -11.92 -2.52 -8.30
C LEU A 12 -10.73 -1.56 -8.13
N GLU A 13 -10.83 -0.35 -8.67
CA GLU A 13 -9.81 0.69 -8.50
C GLU A 13 -9.69 1.13 -7.04
N LEU A 14 -10.83 1.41 -6.40
CA LEU A 14 -10.87 1.76 -4.97
C LEU A 14 -10.36 0.63 -4.09
N ARG A 15 -10.62 -0.63 -4.46
CA ARG A 15 -10.08 -1.80 -3.77
C ARG A 15 -8.55 -1.81 -3.83
N ALA A 16 -7.96 -1.58 -4.99
CA ALA A 16 -6.51 -1.51 -5.15
C ALA A 16 -5.90 -0.41 -4.27
N GLY A 17 -6.50 0.78 -4.27
CA GLY A 17 -6.07 1.89 -3.40
C GLY A 17 -6.17 1.57 -1.91
N ALA A 18 -7.24 0.89 -1.48
CA ALA A 18 -7.48 0.58 -0.08
C ALA A 18 -6.44 -0.38 0.53
N HIS A 19 -5.81 -1.25 -0.25
CA HIS A 19 -4.83 -2.20 0.28
C HIS A 19 -3.62 -1.51 0.93
N HIS A 20 -3.17 -0.39 0.37
CA HIS A 20 -2.01 0.37 0.85
C HIS A 20 -2.34 1.36 1.95
N LEU A 21 -3.64 1.68 2.15
CA LEU A 21 -4.07 2.64 3.15
C LEU A 21 -3.89 2.09 4.58
N PRO A 22 -3.36 2.88 5.53
CA PRO A 22 -3.42 2.53 6.94
C PRO A 22 -4.86 2.49 7.44
N VAL A 23 -5.07 1.87 8.60
CA VAL A 23 -6.38 1.91 9.27
C VAL A 23 -6.57 3.32 9.85
N THR A 24 -7.67 3.98 9.49
CA THR A 24 -8.00 5.32 9.97
C THR A 24 -8.78 5.27 11.29
N VAL A 25 -9.73 4.34 11.40
CA VAL A 25 -10.61 4.20 12.57
C VAL A 25 -10.48 2.80 13.15
N LEU A 26 -10.24 2.73 14.46
CA LEU A 26 -10.25 1.47 15.22
C LEU A 26 -11.49 1.43 16.11
N LEU A 27 -12.31 0.38 15.97
CA LEU A 27 -13.41 0.15 16.90
C LEU A 27 -12.87 -0.44 18.20
N GLY A 28 -13.44 0.02 19.32
CA GLY A 28 -13.18 -0.55 20.65
C GLY A 28 -14.04 -1.78 20.93
N SER A 29 -14.00 -2.25 22.17
CA SER A 29 -14.82 -3.37 22.67
C SER A 29 -16.33 -3.07 22.69
N GLN A 30 -16.71 -1.79 22.74
CA GLN A 30 -18.11 -1.34 22.73
C GLN A 30 -18.74 -1.34 21.32
N GLY A 31 -17.99 -1.73 20.29
CA GLY A 31 -18.49 -1.83 18.92
C GLY A 31 -18.88 -0.48 18.31
N LEU A 32 -20.01 -0.47 17.59
CA LEU A 32 -20.50 0.69 16.86
C LEU A 32 -21.29 1.62 17.79
N THR A 33 -20.64 2.68 18.26
CA THR A 33 -21.27 3.74 19.08
C THR A 33 -21.49 5.01 18.26
N GLU A 34 -22.33 5.93 18.75
CA GLU A 34 -22.54 7.23 18.07
C GLU A 34 -21.25 8.04 17.93
N ALA A 35 -20.36 7.98 18.92
CA ALA A 35 -19.07 8.66 18.86
C ALA A 35 -18.19 8.09 17.72
N VAL A 36 -18.19 6.77 17.58
CA VAL A 36 -17.50 6.08 16.48
C VAL A 36 -18.14 6.44 15.14
N MET A 37 -19.47 6.50 15.05
CA MET A 37 -20.15 6.91 13.81
C MET A 37 -19.78 8.33 13.37
N LYS A 38 -19.68 9.27 14.31
CA LYS A 38 -19.22 10.64 14.02
C LYS A 38 -17.77 10.67 13.55
N GLU A 39 -16.90 9.87 14.15
CA GLU A 39 -15.50 9.79 13.72
C GLU A 39 -15.37 9.15 12.32
N ILE A 40 -16.17 8.14 12.02
CA ILE A 40 -16.22 7.54 10.68
C ILE A 40 -16.70 8.57 9.65
N ASP A 41 -17.76 9.33 9.94
CA ASP A 41 -18.24 10.39 9.05
C ASP A 41 -17.15 11.44 8.78
N ARG A 42 -16.48 11.91 9.83
CA ARG A 42 -15.35 12.84 9.71
C ARG A 42 -14.22 12.27 8.85
N ALA A 43 -13.82 11.02 9.11
CA ALA A 43 -12.78 10.34 8.35
C ALA A 43 -13.15 10.17 6.86
N LEU A 44 -14.41 9.85 6.57
CA LEU A 44 -14.94 9.79 5.20
C LEU A 44 -14.92 11.15 4.52
N ASN A 45 -15.28 12.23 5.21
CA ASN A 45 -15.25 13.58 4.65
C ASN A 45 -13.82 14.06 4.34
N ASP A 46 -12.84 13.70 5.20
CA ASP A 46 -11.45 14.12 5.03
C ASP A 46 -10.68 13.30 3.98
N HIS A 47 -10.85 11.98 3.97
CA HIS A 47 -10.06 11.07 3.12
C HIS A 47 -10.83 10.47 1.94
N GLY A 48 -12.16 10.45 2.00
CA GLY A 48 -13.03 9.79 1.02
C GLY A 48 -13.01 8.26 1.11
N LEU A 49 -11.83 7.64 0.97
CA LEU A 49 -11.61 6.20 1.09
C LEU A 49 -10.95 5.89 2.44
N ILE A 50 -11.58 5.05 3.26
CA ILE A 50 -11.07 4.69 4.58
C ILE A 50 -11.06 3.18 4.83
N LYS A 51 -10.16 2.76 5.72
CA LYS A 51 -10.08 1.41 6.25
C LYS A 51 -10.35 1.44 7.75
N ILE A 52 -11.30 0.63 8.20
CA ILE A 52 -11.74 0.54 9.59
C ILE A 52 -11.36 -0.84 10.12
N HIS A 53 -10.78 -0.91 11.32
CA HIS A 53 -10.49 -2.17 11.99
C HIS A 53 -11.54 -2.47 13.06
N VAL A 54 -12.20 -3.61 12.93
CA VAL A 54 -13.25 -4.08 13.85
C VAL A 54 -12.72 -5.30 14.59
N PRO A 55 -12.43 -5.20 15.91
CA PRO A 55 -11.81 -6.29 16.64
C PRO A 55 -12.72 -7.52 16.86
N SER A 56 -14.01 -7.46 16.48
CA SER A 56 -14.97 -8.56 16.62
C SER A 56 -14.56 -9.83 15.85
N ASP A 57 -14.70 -10.98 16.50
CA ASP A 57 -14.48 -12.30 15.91
C ASP A 57 -15.70 -12.80 15.12
N ASP A 58 -16.90 -12.33 15.46
CA ASP A 58 -18.13 -12.69 14.78
C ASP A 58 -18.19 -12.08 13.38
N ARG A 59 -18.44 -12.91 12.36
CA ARG A 59 -18.53 -12.44 10.98
C ARG A 59 -19.86 -11.76 10.70
N GLU A 60 -20.95 -12.25 11.27
CA GLU A 60 -22.30 -11.73 11.03
C GLU A 60 -22.41 -10.32 11.61
N GLU A 61 -21.92 -10.11 12.84
CA GLU A 61 -21.86 -8.80 13.49
C GLU A 61 -21.06 -7.78 12.65
N ARG A 62 -19.92 -8.21 12.06
CA ARG A 62 -19.13 -7.34 11.17
C ARG A 62 -19.88 -6.98 9.89
N VAL A 63 -20.66 -7.91 9.34
CA VAL A 63 -21.49 -7.64 8.15
C VAL A 63 -22.60 -6.66 8.50
N GLU A 64 -23.29 -6.86 9.61
CA GLU A 64 -24.35 -5.94 10.09
C GLU A 64 -23.79 -4.54 10.31
N MET A 65 -22.71 -4.39 11.07
CA MET A 65 -22.04 -3.09 11.24
C MET A 65 -21.69 -2.44 9.91
N TYR A 66 -21.18 -3.22 8.96
CA TYR A 66 -20.79 -2.71 7.65
C TYR A 66 -21.98 -2.18 6.84
N HIS A 67 -23.12 -2.87 6.91
CA HIS A 67 -24.38 -2.40 6.33
C HIS A 67 -24.89 -1.15 7.04
N THR A 68 -24.96 -1.15 8.37
CA THR A 68 -25.45 -0.02 9.16
C THR A 68 -24.64 1.25 8.90
N ILE A 69 -23.30 1.16 8.84
CA ILE A 69 -22.45 2.31 8.55
C ILE A 69 -22.73 2.87 7.15
N ALA A 70 -22.84 1.98 6.15
CA ALA A 70 -23.09 2.37 4.77
C ALA A 70 -24.44 3.08 4.58
N GLU A 71 -25.50 2.58 5.22
CA GLU A 71 -26.84 3.17 5.17
C GLU A 71 -26.93 4.50 5.94
N GLN A 72 -26.31 4.58 7.12
CA GLN A 72 -26.38 5.80 7.92
C GLN A 72 -25.59 6.95 7.29
N LEU A 73 -24.38 6.66 6.77
CA LEU A 73 -23.47 7.69 6.24
C LEU A 73 -23.55 7.87 4.72
N GLY A 74 -24.37 7.06 4.03
CA GLY A 74 -24.45 7.08 2.56
C GLY A 74 -23.13 6.72 1.89
N ALA A 75 -22.37 5.80 2.50
CA ALA A 75 -21.07 5.37 2.00
C ALA A 75 -21.20 4.09 1.18
N ALA A 76 -20.33 3.91 0.20
CA ALA A 76 -20.22 2.69 -0.59
C ALA A 76 -19.38 1.64 0.11
N ARG A 77 -19.88 0.40 0.11
CA ARG A 77 -19.16 -0.78 0.58
C ARG A 77 -18.25 -1.32 -0.52
N ILE A 78 -16.93 -1.26 -0.33
CA ILE A 78 -15.95 -1.70 -1.32
C ILE A 78 -15.53 -3.16 -1.09
N GLN A 79 -15.05 -3.47 0.11
CA GLN A 79 -14.55 -4.79 0.46
C GLN A 79 -14.47 -4.99 1.97
N MET A 80 -14.64 -6.23 2.42
CA MET A 80 -14.26 -6.68 3.75
C MET A 80 -12.98 -7.52 3.65
N ILE A 81 -11.97 -7.20 4.47
CA ILE A 81 -10.69 -7.90 4.53
C ILE A 81 -10.51 -8.44 5.96
N GLY A 82 -11.08 -9.61 6.23
CA GLY A 82 -11.05 -10.22 7.57
C GLY A 82 -11.77 -9.35 8.61
N LYS A 83 -10.99 -8.77 9.52
CA LYS A 83 -11.46 -7.83 10.56
C LYS A 83 -11.49 -6.37 10.09
N MET A 84 -11.12 -6.09 8.84
CA MET A 84 -11.09 -4.74 8.28
C MET A 84 -12.28 -4.50 7.34
N LEU A 85 -12.88 -3.32 7.43
CA LEU A 85 -13.93 -2.84 6.55
C LEU A 85 -13.39 -1.68 5.70
N VAL A 86 -13.69 -1.70 4.40
CA VAL A 86 -13.29 -0.63 3.47
C VAL A 86 -14.51 0.09 2.98
N LEU A 87 -14.60 1.38 3.28
CA LEU A 87 -15.71 2.25 2.91
C LEU A 87 -15.21 3.42 2.07
N TYR A 88 -16.06 3.84 1.13
CA TYR A 88 -15.79 4.98 0.27
C TYR A 88 -16.96 5.93 0.25
N ARG A 89 -16.67 7.23 0.30
CA ARG A 89 -17.60 8.30 0.00
C ARG A 89 -16.91 9.31 -0.91
N PRO A 90 -17.50 9.71 -2.05
CA PRO A 90 -16.95 10.78 -2.85
C PRO A 90 -16.93 12.06 -2.01
N SER A 91 -15.75 12.61 -1.77
CA SER A 91 -15.57 13.92 -1.16
C SER A 91 -15.29 14.94 -2.27
N GLU A 92 -15.76 16.19 -2.09
CA GLU A 92 -15.52 17.26 -3.08
C GLU A 92 -14.01 17.49 -3.32
N LYS A 93 -13.18 17.21 -2.31
CA LYS A 93 -11.71 17.26 -2.44
C LYS A 93 -11.15 16.16 -3.34
N ALA A 94 -11.67 14.92 -3.22
CA ALA A 94 -11.19 13.80 -4.02
C ALA A 94 -11.58 13.95 -5.51
N GLU A 95 -12.78 14.48 -5.76
CA GLU A 95 -13.22 14.82 -7.12
C GLU A 95 -12.37 15.93 -7.74
N ALA A 96 -12.04 16.97 -6.96
CA ALA A 96 -11.16 18.04 -7.42
C ALA A 96 -9.73 17.57 -7.72
N GLU A 97 -9.19 16.62 -6.94
CA GLU A 97 -7.87 16.04 -7.20
C GLU A 97 -7.84 15.18 -8.47
N LYS A 98 -8.86 14.34 -8.67
CA LYS A 98 -9.02 13.55 -9.90
C LYS A 98 -9.13 14.45 -11.13
N ALA A 99 -9.98 15.47 -11.08
CA ALA A 99 -10.15 16.43 -12.18
C ALA A 99 -8.83 17.15 -12.53
N ARG A 100 -8.08 17.57 -11.51
CA ARG A 100 -6.77 18.22 -11.71
C ARG A 100 -5.72 17.27 -12.26
N ALA A 101 -5.69 16.02 -11.81
CA ALA A 101 -4.79 14.99 -12.33
C ALA A 101 -5.10 14.68 -13.81
N GLU A 102 -6.38 14.57 -14.16
CA GLU A 102 -6.82 14.36 -15.53
C GLU A 102 -6.45 15.54 -16.44
N GLU A 103 -6.64 16.78 -15.98
CA GLU A 103 -6.24 17.98 -16.72
C GLU A 103 -4.70 18.07 -16.90
N LEU A 104 -3.93 17.69 -15.87
CA LEU A 104 -2.48 17.59 -15.98
C LEU A 104 -2.05 16.51 -16.99
N LEU A 105 -2.70 15.35 -17.01
CA LEU A 105 -2.44 14.34 -18.03
C LEU A 105 -2.82 14.83 -19.43
N ARG A 106 -3.96 15.50 -19.58
CA ARG A 106 -4.44 16.04 -20.86
C ARG A 106 -3.50 17.11 -21.41
N SER A 107 -3.02 18.02 -20.55
CA SER A 107 -2.07 19.07 -20.91
C SER A 107 -0.65 18.52 -21.17
N ALA A 108 -0.26 17.42 -20.52
CA ALA A 108 0.98 16.72 -20.82
C ALA A 108 0.93 15.95 -22.15
N ALA A 109 -0.21 15.32 -22.47
CA ALA A 109 -0.42 14.64 -23.75
C ALA A 109 -0.55 15.60 -24.93
N ALA A 110 -1.02 16.84 -24.69
CA ALA A 110 -1.07 17.91 -25.68
C ALA A 110 0.28 18.62 -25.91
N ARG A 111 1.29 18.39 -25.05
CA ARG A 111 2.66 18.84 -25.31
C ARG A 111 3.34 17.88 -26.27
N ASP A 112 3.46 18.32 -27.52
CA ASP A 112 4.23 17.67 -28.56
C ASP A 112 5.58 17.12 -28.02
N PRO A 113 5.88 15.81 -28.12
CA PRO A 113 7.20 15.28 -27.77
C PRO A 113 8.33 15.80 -28.70
N GLY A 114 8.01 16.66 -29.68
CA GLY A 114 8.93 17.21 -30.68
C GLY A 114 9.71 18.48 -30.30
N ALA A 115 9.47 19.11 -29.15
CA ALA A 115 10.18 20.35 -28.78
C ALA A 115 11.52 20.09 -28.07
N LYS A 116 12.61 19.96 -28.85
CA LYS A 116 14.00 20.03 -28.36
C LYS A 116 14.29 21.39 -27.70
N GLY A 117 14.93 21.37 -26.52
CA GLY A 117 15.68 22.49 -25.92
C GLY A 117 16.87 21.94 -25.13
N VAL A 118 18.04 21.73 -25.75
CA VAL A 118 19.22 22.62 -25.72
C VAL A 118 19.77 22.84 -24.31
N GLY A 119 20.92 22.22 -24.01
CA GLY A 119 21.67 22.50 -22.78
C GLY A 119 22.67 21.43 -22.33
N ARG A 120 23.39 20.76 -23.24
CA ARG A 120 24.56 19.94 -22.84
C ARG A 120 25.71 20.89 -22.52
N ALA A 121 25.73 21.42 -21.29
CA ALA A 121 26.83 22.24 -20.81
C ALA A 121 28.11 21.39 -20.74
N LYS A 122 28.98 21.63 -21.72
CA LYS A 122 30.38 21.18 -21.78
C LYS A 122 31.08 21.74 -20.54
N LYS A 123 31.56 20.89 -19.62
CA LYS A 123 32.54 21.30 -18.60
C LYS A 123 33.88 20.67 -18.92
N GLU A 124 34.64 21.43 -19.71
CA GLU A 124 36.09 21.28 -19.79
C GLU A 124 36.69 21.52 -18.40
N ARG A 125 37.56 20.63 -17.95
CA ARG A 125 38.64 20.95 -17.01
C ARG A 125 39.86 20.13 -17.38
N ALA A 126 40.71 20.74 -18.19
CA ALA A 126 42.12 20.41 -18.27
C ALA A 126 42.81 20.85 -16.97
N ALA A 127 43.59 19.95 -16.37
CA ALA A 127 44.70 20.30 -15.48
C ALA A 127 45.67 19.12 -15.45
N GLU A 128 46.62 19.17 -16.38
CA GLU A 128 47.85 18.38 -16.42
C GLU A 128 48.72 18.71 -15.20
N LYS A 129 49.19 17.70 -14.46
CA LYS A 129 50.56 17.68 -13.92
C LYS A 129 51.11 16.24 -13.95
N LYS A 130 52.14 16.08 -14.77
CA LYS A 130 53.04 14.92 -14.89
C LYS A 130 53.94 14.79 -13.66
N GLY A 131 54.24 13.56 -13.27
CA GLY A 131 55.33 13.17 -12.36
C GLY A 131 55.48 11.65 -12.35
N ALA A 132 56.60 11.16 -12.90
CA ALA A 132 56.86 9.78 -13.32
C ALA A 132 57.60 8.93 -12.24
N PRO A 133 58.23 7.77 -12.55
CA PRO A 133 57.68 6.46 -12.93
C PRO A 133 58.24 5.29 -12.06
N ARG A 134 57.90 4.02 -12.43
CA ARG A 134 58.54 2.71 -12.08
C ARG A 134 57.99 2.06 -10.79
N LYS A 135 57.84 0.73 -10.63
CA LYS A 135 58.39 -0.49 -11.26
C LYS A 135 57.51 -1.69 -10.79
N ALA A 136 57.28 -2.71 -11.60
CA ALA A 136 56.87 -4.04 -11.10
C ALA A 136 58.09 -4.73 -10.44
N PRO A 137 57.94 -5.64 -9.43
CA PRO A 137 57.70 -7.05 -9.76
C PRO A 137 57.00 -7.94 -8.68
N ALA A 138 56.51 -9.10 -9.16
CA ALA A 138 56.53 -10.46 -8.57
C ALA A 138 55.88 -10.82 -7.20
N LYS A 139 54.87 -11.72 -7.30
CA LYS A 139 54.60 -12.98 -6.55
C LYS A 139 55.09 -13.15 -5.08
N LYS A 140 54.16 -13.48 -4.17
CA LYS A 140 53.92 -14.81 -3.53
C LYS A 140 53.66 -14.80 -1.99
N LYS A 141 52.48 -15.34 -1.65
CA LYS A 141 52.07 -16.19 -0.49
C LYS A 141 51.73 -15.59 0.90
N LEU A 142 50.54 -16.07 1.34
CA LEU A 142 50.09 -16.46 2.70
C LEU A 142 49.99 -15.31 3.72
N THR A 143 48.88 -15.07 4.42
CA THR A 143 48.02 -15.98 5.20
C THR A 143 46.71 -15.26 5.58
N GLY A 144 45.60 -15.98 5.76
CA GLY A 144 44.57 -15.55 6.73
C GLY A 144 43.10 -15.67 6.30
N LYS A 145 42.51 -16.84 6.58
CA LYS A 145 41.08 -17.08 6.90
C LYS A 145 40.03 -16.65 5.87
N HIS A 146 39.83 -17.48 4.85
CA HIS A 146 38.50 -17.65 4.26
C HIS A 146 37.63 -18.46 5.24
N GLY A 147 36.72 -17.77 5.94
CA GLY A 147 35.57 -18.41 6.57
C GLY A 147 34.63 -18.93 5.48
N GLN A 148 34.59 -20.24 5.30
CA GLN A 148 33.60 -20.90 4.45
C GLN A 148 32.20 -20.79 5.06
N ARG A 149 31.25 -20.61 4.14
CA ARG A 149 29.79 -20.69 4.27
C ARG A 149 29.33 -21.78 5.24
N VAL A 150 28.34 -21.46 6.07
CA VAL A 150 27.36 -22.44 6.54
C VAL A 150 25.95 -21.91 6.28
N ILE A 151 25.39 -22.44 5.19
CA ILE A 151 23.95 -22.54 4.91
C ILE A 151 23.29 -23.30 6.06
N ASN A 152 22.24 -22.75 6.67
CA ASN A 152 21.54 -23.38 7.77
C ASN A 152 20.10 -23.76 7.35
N PRO A 153 19.82 -25.03 7.00
CA PRO A 153 18.45 -25.53 6.86
C PRO A 153 18.08 -26.44 8.05
N LYS A 154 17.17 -25.99 8.93
CA LYS A 154 16.52 -26.85 9.93
C LYS A 154 15.05 -26.45 10.09
N SER A 155 14.12 -27.16 9.45
CA SER A 155 13.44 -28.38 9.92
C SER A 155 12.30 -28.11 10.92
N LYS A 156 11.05 -28.04 10.43
CA LYS A 156 9.85 -28.30 11.24
C LYS A 156 9.10 -29.54 10.73
N LYS A 157 9.31 -30.60 11.52
CA LYS A 157 8.63 -31.88 11.72
C LYS A 157 7.32 -32.13 10.93
N ARG A 158 7.32 -33.23 10.16
CA ARG A 158 6.13 -33.91 9.63
C ARG A 158 5.35 -34.55 10.79
N ARG A 159 4.05 -34.28 10.86
CA ARG A 159 3.10 -34.89 11.81
C ARG A 159 2.79 -36.31 11.33
N VAL A 160 3.14 -37.32 12.12
CA VAL A 160 2.74 -38.72 11.90
C VAL A 160 1.42 -38.93 12.62
N THR A 161 0.37 -39.29 11.88
CA THR A 161 -0.91 -39.73 12.42
C THR A 161 -0.76 -41.15 12.97
N LYS A 162 -0.83 -41.32 14.29
CA LYS A 162 -0.99 -42.63 14.92
C LYS A 162 -2.49 -42.88 15.08
N LYS A 163 -3.09 -43.51 14.07
CA LYS A 163 -4.44 -44.08 14.13
C LYS A 163 -4.35 -45.32 15.01
N ALA A 164 -4.96 -45.26 16.20
CA ALA A 164 -5.09 -46.40 17.09
C ALA A 164 -6.12 -47.38 16.50
N ALA A 165 -5.63 -48.58 16.18
CA ALA A 165 -6.33 -49.86 16.23
C ALA A 165 -5.61 -50.59 17.40
N LEU A 166 -6.21 -51.33 18.32
CA LEU A 166 -7.44 -52.12 18.43
C LEU A 166 -7.74 -52.30 19.94
N SER A 167 -8.92 -52.83 20.24
CA SER A 167 -9.23 -53.84 21.29
C SER A 167 -8.58 -53.72 22.67
#